data_AF-A0A0N5CTU4-F1
#
_entry.id   AF-A0A0N5CTU4-F1
#
_cell.length_a   1.000
_cell.length_b   1.000
_cell.length_c   1.000
_cell.angle_alpha   90.00
_cell.angle_beta   90.00
_cell.angle_gamma   90.00
#
_symmetry.space_group_name_H-M   'P 1'
#
loop_
_entity.id
_entity.type
_entity.pdbx_description
1 polymer ?
#
loop_
_entity_poly.entity_id
_entity_poly.type
_entity_poly.pdbx_seq_one_letter_code
_entity_poly.pdbx_strand_id
1 'polypeptide(L)' 'MLKSVIKKTSLLSKLPVTTVKVKRKLSDFNHLDFIWGLRAPIEIYHPIIKLIQEHETLRTTY' A
#
# COMPACT_ATOMS: atom_id res chain seq x y z
N MET A 1 10.94 15.65 -34.54
CA MET A 1 10.86 15.90 -33.08
C MET A 1 10.35 14.65 -32.37
N LEU A 2 11.24 13.88 -31.74
CA LEU A 2 10.83 12.77 -30.88
C LEU A 2 10.47 13.35 -29.51
N LYS A 3 9.17 13.42 -29.19
CA LYS A 3 8.73 13.69 -27.81
C LYS A 3 9.13 12.48 -26.98
N SER A 4 10.26 12.56 -26.29
CA SER A 4 10.62 11.63 -25.23
C SER A 4 9.53 11.68 -24.17
N VAL A 5 8.65 10.68 -24.15
CA VAL A 5 7.70 10.48 -23.07
C VAL A 5 8.51 10.06 -21.86
N ILE A 6 8.80 11.01 -20.97
CA ILE A 6 9.42 10.72 -19.68
C ILE A 6 8.42 9.84 -18.91
N LYS A 7 8.64 8.53 -18.93
CA LYS A 7 7.87 7.55 -18.16
C LYS A 7 8.14 7.83 -16.69
N LYS A 8 7.21 8.54 -16.03
CA LYS A 8 7.28 8.86 -14.60
C LYS A 8 7.33 7.53 -13.84
N THR A 9 8.52 7.13 -13.38
CA THR A 9 8.68 5.86 -12.66
C THR A 9 8.08 6.03 -11.27
N SER A 10 7.05 5.23 -10.97
CA SER A 10 6.48 5.19 -9.61
C SER A 10 7.54 4.65 -8.65
N LEU A 11 7.59 5.14 -7.42
CA LEU A 11 8.46 4.54 -6.38
C LEU A 11 8.22 3.03 -6.26
N LEU A 12 6.96 2.59 -6.43
CA LEU A 12 6.58 1.18 -6.39
C LEU A 12 7.28 0.34 -7.48
N SER A 13 7.63 0.92 -8.64
CA SER A 13 8.33 0.18 -9.70
C SER A 13 9.81 -0.04 -9.39
N LYS A 14 10.33 0.57 -8.32
CA LYS A 14 11.71 0.38 -7.85
C LYS A 14 11.81 -0.66 -6.72
N LEU A 15 10.68 -1.08 -6.15
CA LEU A 15 10.66 -2.09 -5.09
C LEU A 15 10.72 -3.50 -5.69
N PRO A 16 11.40 -4.46 -5.05
CA PRO A 16 11.34 -5.86 -5.45
C PRO A 16 9.90 -6.36 -5.45
N VAL A 17 9.51 -7.08 -6.50
CA VAL A 17 8.14 -7.63 -6.62
C VAL A 17 7.79 -8.63 -5.52
N THR A 18 8.81 -9.21 -4.87
CA THR A 18 8.67 -10.19 -3.79
C THR A 18 8.38 -9.57 -2.42
N THR A 19 8.64 -8.28 -2.23
CA THR A 19 8.49 -7.62 -0.92
C THR A 19 7.16 -6.88 -0.77
N VAL A 20 6.54 -6.48 -1.88
CA VAL A 20 5.25 -5.76 -1.85
C VAL A 20 4.10 -6.75 -1.83
N LYS A 21 3.42 -6.87 -0.68
CA LYS A 21 2.23 -7.73 -0.56
C LYS A 21 0.97 -7.10 -1.17
N VAL A 22 0.77 -5.80 -0.96
CA VAL A 22 -0.43 -5.07 -1.42
C VAL A 22 -0.07 -3.65 -1.82
N LYS A 23 -0.71 -3.13 -2.87
CA LYS A 23 -0.74 -1.70 -3.21
C LYS A 23 -2.18 -1.23 -3.36
N ARG A 24 -2.54 -0.12 -2.73
CA ARG A 24 -3.86 0.52 -2.86
C ARG A 24 -3.68 2.03 -3.03
N LYS A 25 -4.46 2.64 -3.92
CA LYS A 25 -4.48 4.09 -4.12
C LYS A 25 -5.84 4.60 -3.66
N LEU A 26 -5.83 5.48 -2.67
CA LEU A 26 -7.01 6.20 -2.18
C LEU A 26 -6.97 7.60 -2.82
N SER A 27 -7.83 7.84 -3.81
CA SER A 27 -7.78 9.05 -4.65
C SER A 27 -8.28 10.32 -3.96
N ASP A 28 -9.07 10.16 -2.91
CA ASP A 28 -9.74 11.18 -2.12
C ASP A 28 -9.06 11.39 -0.75
N PHE A 29 -7.95 10.71 -0.47
CA PHE A 29 -7.13 10.92 0.71
C PHE A 29 -6.02 11.92 0.43
N ASN A 30 -5.89 12.91 1.31
CA ASN A 30 -4.70 13.75 1.43
C ASN A 30 -3.70 13.12 2.43
N HIS A 31 -2.60 13.82 2.70
CA HIS A 31 -1.51 13.30 3.55
C HIS A 31 -1.93 13.05 5.00
N LEU A 32 -2.79 13.90 5.57
CA LEU A 32 -3.22 13.83 6.97
C LEU A 32 -4.33 12.79 7.19
N ASP A 33 -5.08 12.45 6.15
CA ASP A 33 -6.15 11.46 6.25
C ASP A 33 -5.64 10.07 6.67
N PHE A 34 -4.35 9.77 6.45
CA PHE A 34 -3.73 8.52 6.90
C PHE A 34 -3.54 8.43 8.42
N ILE A 35 -3.69 9.53 9.16
CA ILE A 35 -3.51 9.60 10.62
C ILE A 35 -4.78 10.14 11.32
N TRP A 36 -5.40 11.17 10.76
CA TRP A 36 -6.54 11.88 11.36
C TRP A 36 -7.86 11.68 10.63
N GLY A 37 -7.84 10.99 9.49
CA GLY A 37 -9.05 10.74 8.72
C GLY A 37 -10.01 9.83 9.50
N LEU A 38 -11.28 10.23 9.60
CA LEU A 38 -12.31 9.41 10.26
C LEU A 38 -12.49 8.04 9.58
N ARG A 39 -12.13 7.95 8.29
CA ARG A 39 -12.16 6.71 7.49
C ARG A 39 -10.89 5.87 7.62
N ALA A 40 -9.81 6.39 8.21
CA ALA A 40 -8.52 5.70 8.32
C ALA A 40 -8.60 4.35 9.06
N PRO A 41 -9.37 4.20 10.16
CA PRO A 41 -9.49 2.91 10.82
C PRO A 41 -10.02 1.82 9.89
N ILE A 42 -11.09 2.13 9.15
CA ILE A 42 -11.79 1.17 8.29
C ILE A 42 -10.99 0.89 7.01
N GLU A 43 -10.46 1.92 6.36
CA GLU A 43 -9.85 1.78 5.02
C GLU A 43 -8.35 1.47 5.04
N ILE A 44 -7.66 1.77 6.14
CA ILE A 44 -6.19 1.60 6.27
C ILE A 44 -5.85 0.63 7.39
N TYR A 45 -6.28 0.91 8.63
CA TYR A 45 -5.75 0.18 9.80
C TYR A 45 -6.27 -1.25 9.89
N HIS A 46 -7.58 -1.47 9.77
CA HIS A 46 -8.14 -2.83 9.79
C HIS A 46 -7.56 -3.74 8.70
N PRO A 47 -7.41 -3.30 7.43
CA PRO A 47 -6.72 -4.08 6.41
C PRO A 47 -5.26 -4.43 6.76
N ILE A 48 -4.51 -3.50 7.34
CA ILE A 48 -3.12 -3.75 7.77
C ILE A 48 -3.08 -4.78 8.90
N ILE A 49 -3.91 -4.60 9.92
CA ILE A 49 -4.01 -5.52 11.07
C ILE A 49 -4.34 -6.94 10.59
N LYS A 50 -5.33 -7.07 9.70
CA LYS A 50 -5.73 -8.35 9.13
C LYS A 50 -4.57 -9.03 8.38
N LEU A 51 -3.84 -8.28 7.56
CA LEU A 51 -2.68 -8.81 6.81
C LEU A 51 -1.57 -9.31 7.76
N ILE A 52 -1.32 -8.59 8.85
CA ILE A 52 -0.36 -9.03 9.88
C ILE A 52 -0.86 -10.31 10.56
N GLN A 53 -2.12 -10.37 10.98
CA GLN A 53 -2.69 -11.55 11.62
C GLN A 53 -2.66 -12.79 10.72
N GLU A 54 -2.99 -12.63 9.43
CA GLU A 54 -2.90 -13.71 8.44
C GLU A 54 -1.45 -14.21 8.28
N HIS A 55 -0.48 -13.29 8.23
CA HIS A 55 0.94 -13.65 8.16
C HIS A 55 1.41 -14.40 9.40
N GLU A 56 1.04 -13.94 10.60
CA GLU A 56 1.43 -14.59 11.85
C GLU A 56 0.78 -15.98 11.99
N THR A 57 -0.48 -16.13 11.56
CA THR A 57 -1.17 -17.43 11.56
C THR A 57 -0.45 -18.45 10.67
N LEU A 58 -0.02 -18.02 9.48
CA LEU A 58 0.77 -18.87 8.59
C LEU A 58 2.10 -19.28 9.23
N ARG A 59 2.75 -18.38 9.96
CA ARG A 59 4.03 -18.68 10.63
C ARG A 59 3.90 -19.71 11.75
N THR A 60 2.78 -19.75 12.48
CA THR A 60 2.60 -20.64 13.64
C THR A 60 2.00 -22.00 13.29
N THR A 61 1.52 -22.19 12.05
CA THR A 61 0.86 -23.43 11.61
C THR A 61 1.85 -24.44 10.99
N TYR A 62 3.09 -24.01 10.73
CA TYR A 62 4.20 -24.84 10.24
C TYR A 62 5.35 -24.82 11.26
#